data_AF-A0A1G1KRK5-F1
#
_entry.id   AF-A0A1G1KRK5-F1
#
_cell.length_a   1.000
_cell.length_b   1.000
_cell.length_c   1.000
_cell.angle_alpha   90.00
_cell.angle_beta   90.00
_cell.angle_gamma   90.00
#
_symmetry.space_group_name_H-M   'P 1'
#
loop_
_entity.id
_entity.type
_entity.pdbx_description
1 polymer ?
#
loop_
_entity_poly.entity_id
_entity_poly.type
_entity_poly.pdbx_seq_one_letter_code
_entity_poly.pdbx_strand_id
1 'polypeptide(L)'
;MKRPNFFILGAPRCGTTSLCDYLRKHPRVFVCYPKEIHFFAEDFPSCRVSKILDDYLRFFSGATEKHLAVGEGAVLYLYSKVAVKKIWEYDPKSKLIVFIRNHVDFLQSWHAHQVFIGLEKITELKKAWNAENERRRMTNRTYLRKDPKFFYYSDIGKLGEQLERVYSIFPREQVKVILNEDFALSPRRVYQDILGFLNVPDDQREIFPRYNRNKVSQYPRLISFLTDPPVFIGWLTDTIKKVLHIKRFGITRFFLRAGRKYTERVPLDPSFRKELIDYFRDDREKLSRLINRDLTHWEN
;
A
#
# COMPACT_ATOMS: atom_id res chain seq x y z
N MET A 1 9.92 -3.41 26.05
CA MET A 1 8.88 -3.47 25.00
C MET A 1 9.52 -4.09 23.76
N LYS A 2 8.91 -5.11 23.14
CA LYS A 2 9.46 -5.66 21.89
C LYS A 2 9.35 -4.62 20.77
N ARG A 3 10.43 -4.47 20.03
CA ARG A 3 10.53 -3.59 18.87
C ARG A 3 10.16 -4.36 17.60
N PRO A 4 9.58 -3.70 16.58
CA PRO A 4 9.35 -4.33 15.29
C PRO A 4 10.68 -4.80 14.68
N ASN A 5 10.68 -6.03 14.18
CA ASN A 5 11.80 -6.72 13.54
C ASN A 5 11.47 -7.21 12.12
N PHE A 6 10.24 -6.99 11.63
CA PHE A 6 9.91 -7.16 10.23
C PHE A 6 8.93 -6.11 9.70
N PHE A 7 8.99 -5.86 8.39
CA PHE A 7 8.22 -4.81 7.72
C PHE A 7 7.63 -5.31 6.40
N ILE A 8 6.31 -5.16 6.24
CA ILE A 8 5.62 -5.42 4.97
C ILE A 8 5.55 -4.10 4.20
N LEU A 9 6.43 -3.95 3.21
CA LEU A 9 6.72 -2.66 2.57
C LEU A 9 5.66 -2.18 1.57
N GLY A 10 4.81 -3.09 1.09
CA GLY A 10 3.97 -2.85 -0.07
C GLY A 10 4.11 -3.99 -1.05
N ALA A 11 3.73 -3.82 -2.32
CA ALA A 11 3.10 -2.64 -2.88
C ALA A 11 1.63 -2.50 -2.42
N PRO A 12 1.02 -1.30 -2.50
CA PRO A 12 -0.40 -1.15 -2.24
C PRO A 12 -1.22 -2.07 -3.16
N ARG A 13 -2.39 -2.52 -2.70
CA ARG A 13 -3.32 -3.32 -3.54
C ARG A 13 -2.78 -4.68 -4.03
N CYS A 14 -1.69 -5.18 -3.45
CA CYS A 14 -1.10 -6.49 -3.77
C CYS A 14 -1.39 -7.59 -2.74
N GLY A 15 -2.27 -7.38 -1.77
CA GLY A 15 -2.68 -8.43 -0.80
C GLY A 15 -2.10 -8.30 0.61
N THR A 16 -1.31 -7.26 0.88
CA THR A 16 -0.67 -7.00 2.18
C THR A 16 -1.65 -6.93 3.35
N THR A 17 -2.88 -6.41 3.15
CA THR A 17 -3.92 -6.39 4.19
C THR A 17 -4.31 -7.80 4.64
N SER A 18 -4.59 -8.70 3.69
CA SER A 18 -4.95 -10.08 4.02
C SER A 18 -3.84 -10.77 4.77
N LEU A 19 -2.57 -10.59 4.33
CA LEU A 19 -1.43 -11.13 5.06
C LEU A 19 -1.33 -10.59 6.49
N CYS A 20 -1.47 -9.28 6.69
CA CYS A 20 -1.44 -8.69 8.03
C CYS A 20 -2.53 -9.30 8.91
N ASP A 21 -3.73 -9.52 8.37
CA ASP A 21 -4.84 -10.12 9.13
C ASP A 21 -4.61 -11.60 9.45
N TYR A 22 -3.92 -12.35 8.57
CA TYR A 22 -3.51 -13.72 8.85
C TYR A 22 -2.44 -13.76 9.96
N LEU A 23 -1.40 -12.94 9.84
CA LEU A 23 -0.31 -12.85 10.82
C LEU A 23 -0.78 -12.34 12.18
N ARG A 24 -1.71 -11.39 12.26
CA ARG A 24 -2.29 -10.91 13.54
C ARG A 24 -2.96 -12.01 14.36
N LYS A 25 -3.48 -13.02 13.68
CA LYS A 25 -4.17 -14.16 14.30
C LYS A 25 -3.20 -15.29 14.67
N HIS A 26 -1.93 -15.21 14.28
CA HIS A 26 -0.92 -16.21 14.61
C HIS A 26 -0.42 -16.01 16.05
N PRO A 27 -0.42 -17.03 16.93
CA PRO A 27 -0.13 -16.87 18.36
C PRO A 27 1.29 -16.38 18.67
N ARG A 28 2.24 -16.63 17.75
CA ARG A 28 3.65 -16.24 17.85
C ARG A 28 4.03 -15.00 17.01
N VAL A 29 3.08 -14.29 16.39
CA VAL A 29 3.36 -13.08 15.60
C VAL A 29 2.53 -11.92 16.13
N PHE A 30 3.16 -10.75 16.26
CA PHE A 30 2.46 -9.51 16.56
C PHE A 30 2.57 -8.58 15.35
N VAL A 31 1.42 -8.07 14.86
CA VAL A 31 1.40 -7.01 13.86
C VAL A 31 0.59 -5.85 14.41
N CYS A 32 1.17 -4.64 14.40
CA CYS A 32 0.54 -3.45 14.97
C CYS A 32 -0.87 -3.20 14.42
N TYR A 33 -1.72 -2.55 15.22
CA TYR A 33 -3.01 -2.03 14.79
C TYR A 33 -3.17 -0.58 15.28
N PRO A 34 -3.51 0.37 14.40
CA PRO A 34 -3.84 0.21 12.98
C PRO A 34 -2.62 -0.14 12.10
N LYS A 35 -2.89 -0.67 10.89
CA LYS A 35 -1.90 -0.74 9.79
C LYS A 35 -1.61 0.67 9.26
N GLU A 36 -0.58 0.83 8.43
CA GLU A 36 -0.28 2.07 7.68
C GLU A 36 0.18 3.21 8.60
N ILE A 37 1.06 2.91 9.56
CA ILE A 37 1.63 3.93 10.45
C ILE A 37 2.59 4.84 9.67
N HIS A 38 3.29 4.27 8.68
CA HIS A 38 4.19 4.97 7.76
C HIS A 38 5.31 5.76 8.45
N PHE A 39 5.73 5.35 9.66
CA PHE A 39 6.71 6.07 10.47
C PHE A 39 8.00 6.42 9.71
N PHE A 40 8.53 5.49 8.90
CA PHE A 40 9.77 5.67 8.16
C PHE A 40 9.62 6.38 6.80
N ALA A 41 8.39 6.65 6.34
CA ALA A 41 8.13 7.34 5.06
C ALA A 41 8.17 8.86 5.24
N GLU A 42 9.34 9.40 5.55
CA GLU A 42 9.53 10.84 5.82
C GLU A 42 9.21 11.73 4.62
N ASP A 43 9.37 11.20 3.40
CA ASP A 43 8.99 11.84 2.13
C ASP A 43 7.48 11.80 1.84
N PHE A 44 6.67 11.24 2.75
CA PHE A 44 5.19 11.26 2.77
C PHE A 44 4.66 11.78 4.12
N PRO A 45 4.97 13.03 4.52
CA PRO A 45 4.73 13.52 5.88
C PRO A 45 3.26 13.55 6.28
N SER A 46 2.34 13.68 5.32
CA SER A 46 0.89 13.69 5.53
C SER A 46 0.31 12.30 5.85
N CYS A 47 1.07 11.24 5.57
CA CYS A 47 0.64 9.86 5.77
C CYS A 47 1.17 9.24 7.07
N ARG A 48 2.17 9.88 7.71
CA ARG A 48 2.76 9.44 8.97
C ARG A 48 1.76 9.62 10.12
N VAL A 49 1.39 8.52 10.77
CA VAL A 49 0.51 8.55 11.95
C VAL A 49 1.26 9.06 13.18
N SER A 50 2.54 8.72 13.30
CA SER A 50 3.46 9.26 14.30
C SER A 50 4.74 9.74 13.63
N LYS A 51 5.36 10.77 14.22
CA LYS A 51 6.68 11.28 13.84
C LYS A 51 7.73 11.13 14.94
N ILE A 52 7.30 10.74 16.15
CA ILE A 52 8.14 10.57 17.34
C ILE A 52 8.33 9.06 17.56
N LEU A 53 9.58 8.65 17.80
CA LEU A 53 9.91 7.23 17.91
C LEU A 53 9.16 6.55 19.07
N ASP A 54 9.09 7.18 20.25
CA ASP A 54 8.39 6.59 21.39
C ASP A 54 6.90 6.39 21.12
N ASP A 55 6.26 7.36 20.47
CA ASP A 55 4.86 7.24 20.03
C ASP A 55 4.68 6.13 18.99
N TYR A 56 5.66 5.96 18.10
CA TYR A 56 5.68 4.85 17.15
C TYR A 56 5.80 3.49 17.87
N LEU A 57 6.67 3.39 18.86
CA LEU A 57 6.87 2.15 19.62
C LEU A 57 5.64 1.77 20.44
N ARG A 58 4.83 2.74 20.89
CA ARG A 58 3.55 2.46 21.59
C ARG A 58 2.57 1.61 20.78
N PHE A 59 2.65 1.59 19.45
CA PHE A 59 1.84 0.68 18.62
C PHE A 59 2.20 -0.81 18.77
N PHE A 60 3.31 -1.11 19.45
CA PHE A 60 3.83 -2.45 19.72
C PHE A 60 3.77 -2.83 21.20
N SER A 61 3.11 -2.03 22.05
CA SER A 61 3.02 -2.28 23.50
C SER A 61 2.36 -3.62 23.86
N GLY A 62 1.49 -4.15 22.98
CA GLY A 62 0.86 -5.46 23.14
C GLY A 62 1.76 -6.66 22.80
N ALA A 63 2.97 -6.42 22.27
CA ALA A 63 3.91 -7.49 21.95
C ALA A 63 4.61 -8.00 23.22
N THR A 64 4.30 -9.24 23.62
CA THR A 64 4.95 -9.95 24.73
C THR A 64 6.04 -10.91 24.25
N GLU A 65 6.74 -11.56 25.19
CA GLU A 65 7.81 -12.54 24.90
C GLU A 65 7.39 -13.72 24.03
N LYS A 66 6.09 -14.06 24.03
CA LYS A 66 5.54 -15.11 23.17
C LYS A 66 5.63 -14.80 21.68
N HIS A 67 5.74 -13.53 21.29
CA HIS A 67 5.82 -13.18 19.87
C HIS A 67 7.27 -13.25 19.42
N LEU A 68 7.54 -14.10 18.42
CA LEU A 68 8.84 -14.28 17.80
C LEU A 68 9.07 -13.24 16.70
N ALA A 69 8.01 -12.88 15.98
CA ALA A 69 8.02 -11.84 14.96
C ALA A 69 7.09 -10.70 15.38
N VAL A 70 7.59 -9.47 15.31
CA VAL A 70 6.85 -8.25 15.65
C VAL A 70 7.02 -7.30 14.46
N GLY A 71 5.93 -6.82 13.87
CA GLY A 71 6.07 -6.05 12.64
C GLY A 71 4.93 -5.11 12.34
N GLU A 72 5.13 -4.31 11.30
CA GLU A 72 4.09 -3.47 10.73
C GLU A 72 3.97 -3.70 9.23
N GLY A 73 2.82 -3.33 8.68
CA GLY A 73 2.66 -3.19 7.25
C GLY A 73 2.37 -1.76 6.88
N ALA A 74 3.17 -1.17 6.01
CA ALA A 74 3.02 0.19 5.52
C ALA A 74 3.34 0.21 4.03
N VAL A 75 2.31 0.20 3.18
CA VAL A 75 2.46 -0.11 1.74
C VAL A 75 3.22 0.94 0.92
N LEU A 76 3.38 2.14 1.48
CA LEU A 76 4.13 3.22 0.84
C LEU A 76 5.63 3.13 1.12
N TYR A 77 6.09 2.22 1.98
CA TYR A 77 7.54 2.06 2.21
C TYR A 77 8.27 1.58 0.96
N LEU A 78 7.64 0.73 0.15
CA LEU A 78 8.22 0.30 -1.12
C LEU A 78 8.36 1.48 -2.10
N TYR A 79 7.35 2.36 -2.17
CA TYR A 79 7.36 3.51 -3.08
C TYR A 79 8.25 4.66 -2.58
N SER A 80 8.32 4.86 -1.26
CA SER A 80 9.17 5.87 -0.62
C SER A 80 10.63 5.72 -1.04
N LYS A 81 11.26 6.86 -1.29
CA LYS A 81 12.69 6.92 -1.64
C LYS A 81 13.59 6.87 -0.40
N VAL A 82 13.04 7.07 0.80
CA VAL A 82 13.81 7.15 2.06
C VAL A 82 13.47 6.04 3.06
N ALA A 83 12.29 5.43 2.99
CA ALA A 83 11.81 4.52 4.03
C ALA A 83 12.70 3.29 4.24
N VAL A 84 13.17 2.66 3.16
CA VAL A 84 14.03 1.46 3.27
C VAL A 84 15.33 1.79 4.02
N LYS A 85 15.97 2.91 3.67
CA LYS A 85 17.19 3.37 4.35
C LYS A 85 16.91 3.65 5.83
N LYS A 86 15.80 4.31 6.13
CA LYS A 86 15.38 4.60 7.51
C LYS A 86 15.08 3.35 8.33
N ILE A 87 14.52 2.31 7.71
CA ILE A 87 14.33 1.00 8.36
C ILE A 87 15.68 0.33 8.64
N TRP A 88 16.63 0.40 7.69
CA TRP A 88 17.98 -0.12 7.89
C TRP A 88 18.75 0.60 9.00
N GLU A 89 18.68 1.94 9.04
CA GLU A 89 19.24 2.77 10.11
C GLU A 89 18.62 2.44 11.48
N TYR A 90 17.35 2.04 11.50
CA TYR A 90 16.62 1.68 12.70
C TYR A 90 17.01 0.29 13.24
N ASP A 91 17.03 -0.72 12.38
CA ASP A 91 17.49 -2.08 12.70
C ASP A 91 17.93 -2.80 11.41
N PRO A 92 19.25 -2.94 11.17
CA PRO A 92 19.77 -3.59 9.96
C PRO A 92 19.47 -5.09 9.92
N LYS A 93 19.05 -5.72 11.03
CA LYS A 93 18.66 -7.14 11.09
C LYS A 93 17.18 -7.36 10.72
N SER A 94 16.45 -6.29 10.40
CA SER A 94 15.04 -6.37 10.05
C SER A 94 14.78 -7.25 8.81
N LYS A 95 13.67 -7.97 8.82
CA LYS A 95 13.19 -8.73 7.65
C LYS A 95 12.15 -7.94 6.87
N LEU A 96 12.24 -7.94 5.55
CA LEU A 96 11.37 -7.20 4.65
C LEU A 96 10.50 -8.17 3.84
N ILE A 97 9.22 -7.86 3.74
CA ILE A 97 8.27 -8.60 2.90
C ILE A 97 7.73 -7.65 1.85
N VAL A 98 7.85 -8.03 0.58
CA VAL A 98 7.44 -7.23 -0.58
C VAL A 98 6.45 -8.03 -1.42
N PHE A 99 5.25 -7.49 -1.59
CA PHE A 99 4.22 -8.00 -2.49
C PHE A 99 4.24 -7.27 -3.82
N ILE A 100 4.22 -8.01 -4.91
CA ILE A 100 4.28 -7.45 -6.26
C ILE A 100 3.11 -8.00 -7.06
N ARG A 101 2.59 -7.19 -7.97
CA ARG A 101 1.51 -7.57 -8.88
C ARG A 101 1.89 -7.11 -10.28
N ASN A 102 1.34 -7.77 -11.29
CA ASN A 102 1.35 -7.29 -12.68
C ASN A 102 1.09 -5.78 -12.73
N HIS A 103 1.94 -5.05 -13.46
CA HIS A 103 1.95 -3.57 -13.52
C HIS A 103 0.61 -2.97 -13.91
N VAL A 104 0.02 -3.45 -15.01
CA VAL A 104 -1.28 -2.98 -15.52
C VAL A 104 -2.37 -3.17 -14.47
N ASP A 105 -2.37 -4.37 -13.90
CA ASP A 105 -3.37 -4.87 -13.00
C ASP A 105 -3.28 -4.22 -11.60
N PHE A 106 -2.05 -3.86 -11.21
CA PHE A 106 -1.72 -2.99 -10.08
C PHE A 106 -2.25 -1.57 -10.30
N LEU A 107 -1.95 -0.93 -11.44
CA LEU A 107 -2.40 0.43 -11.72
C LEU A 107 -3.92 0.54 -11.72
N GLN A 108 -4.60 -0.42 -12.35
CA GLN A 108 -6.05 -0.45 -12.35
C GLN A 108 -6.62 -0.62 -10.95
N SER A 109 -6.00 -1.46 -10.11
CA SER A 109 -6.40 -1.66 -8.72
C SER A 109 -6.12 -0.44 -7.83
N TRP A 110 -5.03 0.27 -8.10
CA TRP A 110 -4.62 1.49 -7.42
C TRP A 110 -5.55 2.65 -7.76
N HIS A 111 -5.75 2.92 -9.05
CA HIS A 111 -6.68 3.95 -9.52
C HIS A 111 -8.09 3.73 -8.99
N ALA A 112 -8.64 2.52 -9.12
CA ALA A 112 -9.97 2.21 -8.59
C ALA A 112 -10.07 2.46 -7.08
N HIS A 113 -9.00 2.19 -6.32
CA HIS A 113 -8.97 2.51 -4.91
C HIS A 113 -8.94 4.01 -4.64
N GLN A 114 -8.10 4.77 -5.36
CA GLN A 114 -8.01 6.23 -5.23
C GLN A 114 -9.35 6.91 -5.56
N VAL A 115 -10.06 6.42 -6.59
CA VAL A 115 -11.42 6.87 -6.91
C VAL A 115 -12.40 6.50 -5.80
N PHE A 116 -12.35 5.24 -5.32
CA PHE A 116 -13.24 4.77 -4.26
C PHE A 116 -13.14 5.62 -2.99
N ILE A 117 -11.93 6.01 -2.56
CA ILE A 117 -11.72 6.86 -1.38
C ILE A 117 -11.90 8.37 -1.66
N GLY A 118 -12.26 8.74 -2.90
CA GLY A 118 -12.50 10.12 -3.32
C GLY A 118 -11.23 10.98 -3.44
N LEU A 119 -10.06 10.37 -3.63
CA LEU A 119 -8.83 11.12 -3.89
C LEU A 119 -8.61 11.38 -5.37
N GLU A 120 -8.88 10.40 -6.21
CA GLU A 120 -8.83 10.59 -7.66
C GLU A 120 -10.22 11.06 -8.14
N LYS A 121 -10.23 12.20 -8.82
CA LYS A 121 -11.44 12.83 -9.37
C LYS A 121 -11.72 12.32 -10.79
N ILE A 122 -10.68 11.90 -11.51
CA ILE A 122 -10.78 11.34 -12.86
C ILE A 122 -11.09 9.84 -12.77
N THR A 123 -12.36 9.47 -13.00
CA THR A 123 -12.87 8.11 -12.79
C THR A 123 -12.45 7.10 -13.86
N GLU A 124 -11.85 7.55 -14.97
CA GLU A 124 -11.33 6.70 -16.04
C GLU A 124 -9.80 6.65 -15.98
N LEU A 125 -9.21 5.45 -15.89
CA LEU A 125 -7.76 5.28 -15.74
C LEU A 125 -6.98 5.92 -16.89
N LYS A 126 -7.41 5.75 -18.15
CA LYS A 126 -6.72 6.31 -19.33
C LYS A 126 -6.63 7.84 -19.26
N LYS A 127 -7.73 8.50 -18.86
CA LYS A 127 -7.74 9.95 -18.66
C LYS A 127 -6.83 10.36 -17.49
N ALA A 128 -6.82 9.59 -16.40
CA ALA A 128 -5.97 9.87 -15.23
C ALA A 128 -4.47 9.70 -15.53
N TRP A 129 -4.12 8.69 -16.34
CA TRP A 129 -2.79 8.45 -16.89
C TRP A 129 -2.32 9.62 -17.76
N ASN A 130 -3.14 10.04 -18.72
CA ASN A 130 -2.80 11.16 -19.62
C ASN A 130 -2.70 12.51 -18.89
N ALA A 131 -3.45 12.70 -17.80
CA ALA A 131 -3.41 13.92 -16.99
C ALA A 131 -2.14 14.03 -16.13
N GLU A 132 -1.32 12.98 -16.01
CA GLU A 132 -0.17 12.94 -15.13
C GLU A 132 0.87 14.03 -15.45
N ASN A 133 1.20 14.22 -16.74
CA ASN A 133 2.16 15.23 -17.17
C ASN A 133 1.71 16.65 -16.83
N GLU A 134 0.41 16.92 -16.96
CA GLU A 134 -0.17 18.20 -16.56
C GLU A 134 -0.10 18.38 -15.03
N ARG A 135 -0.42 17.34 -14.26
CA ARG A 135 -0.30 17.35 -12.79
C ARG A 135 1.11 17.70 -12.34
N ARG A 136 2.14 17.10 -12.94
CA ARG A 136 3.55 17.40 -12.63
C ARG A 136 3.93 18.85 -12.90
N ARG A 137 3.36 19.48 -13.93
CA ARG A 137 3.55 20.92 -14.20
C ARG A 137 2.81 21.79 -13.19
N MET A 138 1.61 21.38 -12.79
CA MET A 138 0.79 22.09 -11.82
C MET A 138 1.31 21.99 -10.38
N THR A 139 2.13 21.00 -10.03
CA THR A 139 2.62 20.81 -8.64
C THR A 139 3.55 21.89 -8.11
N ASN A 140 4.01 22.82 -8.94
CA ASN A 140 4.59 24.08 -8.46
C ASN A 140 3.55 25.02 -7.83
N ARG A 141 2.26 24.67 -7.85
CA ARG A 141 1.15 25.44 -7.27
C ARG A 141 0.47 24.61 -6.18
N THR A 142 0.66 25.06 -4.94
CA THR A 142 0.11 24.54 -3.68
C THR A 142 -1.42 24.48 -3.64
N TYR A 143 -2.03 23.51 -4.33
CA TYR A 143 -3.50 23.33 -4.31
C TYR A 143 -3.98 21.93 -3.90
N LEU A 144 -3.09 20.94 -3.79
CA LEU A 144 -3.49 19.59 -3.37
C LEU A 144 -3.28 19.42 -1.86
N ARG A 145 -4.36 19.12 -1.12
CA ARG A 145 -4.31 18.75 0.31
C ARG A 145 -3.53 17.46 0.59
N LYS A 146 -3.24 16.65 -0.44
CA LYS A 146 -2.48 15.40 -0.35
C LYS A 146 -1.33 15.36 -1.36
N ASP A 147 -0.36 14.50 -1.07
CA ASP A 147 0.87 14.38 -1.85
C ASP A 147 0.58 14.05 -3.34
N PRO A 148 1.03 14.86 -4.30
CA PRO A 148 0.76 14.61 -5.72
C PRO A 148 1.30 13.27 -6.23
N LYS A 149 2.30 12.68 -5.56
CA LYS A 149 2.90 11.39 -5.93
C LYS A 149 1.88 10.24 -5.95
N PHE A 150 0.75 10.35 -5.23
CA PHE A 150 -0.34 9.36 -5.29
C PHE A 150 -0.94 9.21 -6.70
N PHE A 151 -0.79 10.22 -7.55
CA PHE A 151 -1.39 10.34 -8.87
C PHE A 151 -0.37 10.19 -10.01
N TYR A 152 0.90 9.96 -9.67
CA TYR A 152 1.95 9.63 -10.62
C TYR A 152 1.94 8.12 -10.85
N TYR A 153 0.95 7.67 -11.64
CA TYR A 153 0.74 6.28 -12.01
C TYR A 153 2.00 5.67 -12.63
N SER A 154 2.70 6.45 -13.45
CA SER A 154 3.94 6.01 -14.07
C SER A 154 5.07 5.75 -13.06
N ASP A 155 5.14 6.49 -11.95
CA ASP A 155 6.17 6.31 -10.92
C ASP A 155 5.79 5.20 -9.93
N ILE A 156 4.56 5.21 -9.43
CA ILE A 156 4.11 4.23 -8.44
C ILE A 156 4.04 2.81 -9.03
N GLY A 157 3.84 2.71 -10.35
CA GLY A 157 3.85 1.47 -11.11
C GLY A 157 5.23 0.84 -11.32
N LYS A 158 6.35 1.57 -11.13
CA LYS A 158 7.72 1.05 -11.34
C LYS A 158 8.17 0.15 -10.20
N LEU A 159 7.53 -1.00 -10.05
CA LEU A 159 7.76 -1.94 -8.94
C LEU A 159 9.16 -2.58 -9.01
N GLY A 160 9.73 -2.76 -10.20
CA GLY A 160 11.09 -3.22 -10.41
C GLY A 160 12.13 -2.23 -9.88
N GLU A 161 12.03 -0.95 -10.24
CA GLU A 161 12.88 0.13 -9.71
C GLU A 161 12.74 0.28 -8.18
N GLN A 162 11.52 0.09 -7.67
CA GLN A 162 11.29 0.14 -6.23
C GLN A 162 11.95 -1.05 -5.51
N LEU A 163 11.87 -2.27 -6.06
CA LEU A 163 12.51 -3.45 -5.50
C LEU A 163 14.04 -3.39 -5.61
N GLU A 164 14.57 -2.86 -6.71
CA GLU A 164 16.02 -2.64 -6.89
C GLU A 164 16.60 -1.79 -5.75
N ARG A 165 15.91 -0.70 -5.37
CA ARG A 165 16.27 0.13 -4.21
C ARG A 165 16.21 -0.63 -2.88
N VAL A 166 15.34 -1.62 -2.76
CA VAL A 166 15.32 -2.48 -1.56
C VAL A 166 16.59 -3.32 -1.50
N TYR A 167 16.95 -3.98 -2.61
CA TYR A 167 18.14 -4.82 -2.68
C TYR A 167 19.47 -4.05 -2.66
N SER A 168 19.47 -2.75 -2.99
CA SER A 168 20.68 -1.93 -2.83
C SER A 168 20.99 -1.58 -1.37
N ILE A 169 20.09 -1.88 -0.42
CA ILE A 169 20.23 -1.55 1.01
C ILE A 169 20.19 -2.82 1.88
N PHE A 170 19.26 -3.73 1.60
CA PHE A 170 19.12 -4.99 2.35
C PHE A 170 19.63 -6.17 1.55
N PRO A 171 20.32 -7.13 2.19
CA PRO A 171 20.75 -8.35 1.54
C PRO A 171 19.54 -9.23 1.20
N ARG A 172 19.69 -10.10 0.18
CA ARG A 172 18.57 -10.84 -0.41
C ARG A 172 17.88 -11.76 0.59
N GLU A 173 18.64 -12.31 1.54
CA GLU A 173 18.18 -13.23 2.59
C GLU A 173 17.25 -12.54 3.60
N GLN A 174 17.28 -11.20 3.65
CA GLN A 174 16.39 -10.39 4.48
C GLN A 174 15.18 -9.85 3.71
N VAL A 175 14.99 -10.22 2.44
CA VAL A 175 13.89 -9.72 1.60
C VAL A 175 13.11 -10.87 0.97
N LYS A 176 11.89 -11.09 1.43
CA LYS A 176 10.95 -12.05 0.85
C LYS A 176 10.02 -11.35 -0.14
N VAL A 177 10.17 -11.67 -1.42
CA VAL A 177 9.29 -11.18 -2.49
C VAL A 177 8.18 -12.19 -2.76
N ILE A 178 6.95 -11.72 -2.84
CA ILE A 178 5.73 -12.52 -3.05
C ILE A 178 4.96 -11.93 -4.22
N LEU A 179 4.60 -12.76 -5.22
CA LEU A 179 3.68 -12.33 -6.26
C LEU A 179 2.23 -12.45 -5.79
N ASN A 180 1.42 -11.45 -6.14
CA ASN A 180 0.01 -11.40 -5.76
C ASN A 180 -0.78 -12.58 -6.33
N GLU A 181 -0.42 -13.04 -7.54
CA GLU A 181 -1.02 -14.21 -8.20
C GLU A 181 -0.75 -15.51 -7.44
N ASP A 182 0.48 -15.73 -6.96
CA ASP A 182 0.81 -16.91 -6.14
C ASP A 182 0.04 -16.89 -4.82
N PHE A 183 -0.04 -15.72 -4.18
CA PHE A 183 -0.77 -15.57 -2.92
C PHE A 183 -2.27 -15.76 -3.11
N ALA A 184 -2.81 -15.40 -4.28
CA ALA A 184 -4.21 -15.65 -4.60
C ALA A 184 -4.48 -17.13 -4.92
N LEU A 185 -3.56 -17.79 -5.62
CA LEU A 185 -3.68 -19.19 -6.04
C LEU A 185 -3.43 -20.18 -4.90
N SER A 186 -2.44 -19.90 -4.04
CA SER A 186 -1.98 -20.82 -3.00
C SER A 186 -1.64 -20.07 -1.69
N PRO A 187 -2.65 -19.45 -1.04
CA PRO A 187 -2.43 -18.62 0.15
C PRO A 187 -1.79 -19.39 1.31
N ARG A 188 -2.12 -20.68 1.48
CA ARG A 188 -1.54 -21.55 2.51
C ARG A 188 -0.04 -21.71 2.35
N ARG A 189 0.40 -22.11 1.16
CA ARG A 189 1.82 -22.28 0.83
C ARG A 189 2.60 -20.99 1.04
N VAL A 190 2.12 -19.89 0.47
CA VAL A 190 2.78 -18.58 0.62
C VAL A 190 2.84 -18.14 2.08
N TYR A 191 1.79 -18.42 2.86
CA TYR A 191 1.80 -18.13 4.29
C TYR A 191 2.86 -18.96 5.04
N GLN A 192 2.98 -20.26 4.77
CA GLN A 192 4.04 -21.10 5.34
C GLN A 192 5.44 -20.59 4.96
N ASP A 193 5.64 -20.22 3.70
CA ASP A 193 6.90 -19.64 3.23
C ASP A 193 7.26 -18.36 3.98
N ILE A 194 6.26 -17.54 4.33
CA ILE A 194 6.44 -16.33 5.13
C ILE A 194 6.73 -16.67 6.59
N LEU A 195 6.05 -17.65 7.19
CA LEU A 195 6.34 -18.09 8.56
C LEU A 195 7.76 -18.63 8.67
N GLY A 196 8.18 -19.48 7.74
CA GLY A 196 9.56 -19.97 7.64
C GLY A 196 10.55 -18.82 7.48
N PHE A 197 10.28 -17.88 6.57
CA PHE A 197 11.11 -16.68 6.43
C PHE A 197 11.19 -15.85 7.71
N LEU A 198 10.11 -15.76 8.50
CA LEU A 198 10.08 -15.05 9.78
C LEU A 198 10.64 -15.89 10.95
N ASN A 199 11.04 -17.14 10.73
CA ASN A 199 11.46 -18.11 11.76
C ASN A 199 10.36 -18.36 12.80
N VAL A 200 9.13 -18.54 12.34
CA VAL A 200 7.94 -18.79 13.17
C VAL A 200 7.38 -20.17 12.84
N PRO A 201 7.02 -21.00 13.83
CA PRO A 201 6.41 -22.30 13.56
C PRO A 201 5.04 -22.15 12.92
N ASP A 202 4.63 -23.13 12.14
CA ASP A 202 3.33 -23.17 11.49
C ASP A 202 2.18 -23.31 12.50
N ASP A 203 1.17 -22.45 12.43
CA ASP A 203 -0.04 -22.49 13.25
C ASP A 203 -1.13 -23.41 12.70
N GLN A 204 -0.85 -24.15 11.63
CA GLN A 204 -1.79 -25.07 10.96
C GLN A 204 -3.08 -24.38 10.49
N ARG A 205 -3.02 -23.07 10.18
CA ARG A 205 -4.14 -22.36 9.57
C ARG A 205 -4.51 -22.99 8.22
N GLU A 206 -5.78 -23.32 8.05
CA GLU A 206 -6.34 -23.80 6.77
C GLU A 206 -7.21 -22.76 6.05
N ILE A 207 -7.79 -21.81 6.80
CA ILE A 207 -8.76 -20.86 6.25
C ILE A 207 -8.10 -19.50 5.94
N PHE A 208 -8.17 -19.13 4.65
CA PHE A 208 -7.60 -17.89 4.09
C PHE A 208 -8.68 -17.07 3.34
N PRO A 209 -9.58 -16.40 4.07
CA PRO A 209 -10.68 -15.67 3.46
C PRO A 209 -10.19 -14.43 2.70
N ARG A 210 -10.71 -14.22 1.50
CA ARG A 210 -10.31 -13.09 0.64
C ARG A 210 -11.08 -11.82 1.00
N TYR A 211 -10.46 -10.94 1.79
CA TYR A 211 -11.10 -9.70 2.28
C TYR A 211 -11.20 -8.57 1.24
N ASN A 212 -10.33 -8.53 0.23
CA ASN A 212 -10.20 -7.41 -0.70
C ASN A 212 -10.78 -7.71 -2.09
N ARG A 213 -12.12 -7.83 -2.17
CA ARG A 213 -12.84 -7.80 -3.45
C ARG A 213 -12.89 -6.37 -4.01
N ASN A 214 -12.94 -6.26 -5.34
CA ASN A 214 -13.08 -4.97 -6.00
C ASN A 214 -14.40 -4.30 -5.61
N LYS A 215 -14.37 -2.99 -5.41
CA LYS A 215 -15.51 -2.22 -4.91
C LYS A 215 -15.49 -0.82 -5.49
N VAL A 216 -16.67 -0.29 -5.76
CA VAL A 216 -16.90 1.08 -6.21
C VAL A 216 -17.80 1.81 -5.22
N SER A 217 -17.74 3.14 -5.27
CA SER A 217 -18.65 4.00 -4.51
C SER A 217 -19.90 4.29 -5.32
N GLN A 218 -21.08 4.20 -4.69
CA GLN A 218 -22.33 4.68 -5.25
C GLN A 218 -22.40 6.22 -5.30
N TYR A 219 -21.59 6.91 -4.48
CA TYR A 219 -21.60 8.37 -4.34
C TYR A 219 -20.21 8.99 -4.56
N PRO A 220 -19.55 8.76 -5.71
CA PRO A 220 -18.16 9.16 -5.91
C PRO A 220 -17.94 10.68 -5.80
N ARG A 221 -18.88 11.49 -6.32
CA ARG A 221 -18.82 12.97 -6.24
C ARG A 221 -18.92 13.48 -4.80
N LEU A 222 -19.84 12.93 -4.01
CA LEU A 222 -20.02 13.28 -2.60
C LEU A 222 -18.78 12.91 -1.78
N ILE A 223 -18.25 11.70 -1.98
CA ILE A 223 -17.04 11.26 -1.27
C ILE A 223 -15.84 12.11 -1.66
N SER A 224 -15.67 12.42 -2.95
CA SER A 224 -14.61 13.32 -3.43
C SER A 224 -14.70 14.69 -2.75
N PHE A 225 -15.90 15.29 -2.71
CA PHE A 225 -16.14 16.56 -2.03
C PHE A 225 -15.86 16.49 -0.53
N LEU A 226 -16.27 15.43 0.17
CA LEU A 226 -16.02 15.27 1.60
C LEU A 226 -14.55 14.99 1.93
N THR A 227 -13.81 14.36 1.02
CA THR A 227 -12.39 14.04 1.20
C THR A 227 -11.50 15.24 0.89
N ASP A 228 -11.85 16.02 -0.14
CA ASP A 228 -11.11 17.19 -0.61
C ASP A 228 -12.06 18.37 -0.90
N PRO A 229 -12.67 18.97 0.14
CA PRO A 229 -13.59 20.08 -0.04
C PRO A 229 -12.84 21.36 -0.46
N PRO A 230 -13.51 22.32 -1.13
CA PRO A 230 -12.97 23.65 -1.39
C PRO A 230 -12.37 24.30 -0.15
N VAL A 231 -11.32 25.11 -0.31
CA VAL A 231 -10.50 25.67 0.78
C VAL A 231 -11.34 26.36 1.87
N PHE A 232 -12.34 27.16 1.48
CA PHE A 232 -13.20 27.88 2.42
C PHE A 232 -14.05 26.92 3.30
N ILE A 233 -14.55 25.83 2.72
CA ILE A 233 -15.27 24.76 3.45
C ILE A 233 -14.30 23.99 4.34
N GLY A 234 -13.08 23.75 3.83
CA GLY A 234 -11.99 23.15 4.59
C GLY A 234 -11.75 23.89 5.90
N TRP A 235 -11.56 25.21 5.83
CA TRP A 235 -11.37 26.10 6.99
C TRP A 235 -12.54 26.04 7.98
N LEU A 236 -13.78 26.09 7.49
CA LEU A 236 -14.98 25.98 8.34
C LEU A 236 -15.01 24.64 9.10
N THR A 237 -14.79 23.54 8.39
CA THR A 237 -14.81 22.21 9.02
C THR A 237 -13.68 22.02 10.03
N ASP A 238 -12.52 22.62 9.81
CA ASP A 238 -11.39 22.55 10.74
C ASP A 238 -11.65 23.38 12.01
N THR A 239 -12.34 24.51 11.86
CA THR A 239 -12.79 25.34 12.99
C THR A 239 -13.81 24.58 13.84
N ILE A 240 -14.84 23.99 13.23
CA ILE A 240 -15.85 23.21 13.95
C ILE A 240 -15.22 21.98 14.65
N LYS A 241 -14.26 21.28 14.02
CA LYS A 241 -13.54 20.17 14.66
C LYS A 241 -12.78 20.60 15.92
N LYS A 242 -12.13 21.76 15.87
CA LYS A 242 -11.43 22.34 17.03
C LYS A 242 -12.40 22.67 18.16
N VAL A 243 -13.53 23.31 17.84
CA VAL A 243 -14.59 23.65 18.81
C VAL A 243 -15.19 22.40 19.45
N LEU A 244 -15.47 21.36 18.67
CA LEU A 244 -16.05 20.11 19.17
C LEU A 244 -15.03 19.15 19.78
N HIS A 245 -13.73 19.51 19.82
CA HIS A 245 -12.63 18.63 20.25
C HIS A 245 -12.58 17.26 19.55
N ILE A 246 -13.11 17.18 18.32
CA ILE A 246 -13.12 15.95 17.53
C ILE A 246 -12.01 15.98 16.49
N LYS A 247 -11.24 14.88 16.38
CA LYS A 247 -10.19 14.77 15.36
C LYS A 247 -10.79 14.59 13.95
N ARG A 248 -12.00 14.01 13.83
CA ARG A 248 -12.65 13.64 12.56
C ARG A 248 -14.17 13.51 12.77
N PHE A 249 -14.99 14.05 11.86
CA PHE A 249 -16.46 13.87 11.90
C PHE A 249 -16.94 12.43 11.57
N GLY A 250 -16.12 11.63 10.89
CA GLY A 250 -16.49 10.26 10.51
C GLY A 250 -17.47 10.14 9.33
N ILE A 251 -18.10 11.23 8.89
CA ILE A 251 -19.09 11.28 7.80
C ILE A 251 -18.57 10.65 6.49
N THR A 252 -17.34 10.98 6.07
CA THR A 252 -16.73 10.37 4.88
C THR A 252 -16.63 8.85 5.02
N ARG A 253 -16.26 8.33 6.20
CA ARG A 253 -16.19 6.87 6.45
C ARG A 253 -17.57 6.23 6.45
N PHE A 254 -18.59 6.93 6.94
CA PHE A 254 -19.97 6.47 6.91
C PHE A 254 -20.43 6.28 5.46
N PHE A 255 -20.33 7.32 4.62
CA PHE A 255 -20.73 7.22 3.21
C PHE A 255 -19.88 6.23 2.40
N LEU A 256 -18.57 6.12 2.69
CA LEU A 256 -17.71 5.08 2.11
C LEU A 256 -18.15 3.64 2.48
N ARG A 257 -18.77 3.45 3.65
CA ARG A 257 -19.30 2.14 4.08
C ARG A 257 -20.68 1.88 3.50
N ALA A 258 -21.60 2.84 3.62
CA ALA A 258 -22.97 2.73 3.17
C ALA A 258 -23.07 2.63 1.63
N GLY A 259 -22.28 3.40 0.89
CA GLY A 259 -22.28 3.42 -0.57
C GLY A 259 -21.39 2.37 -1.23
N ARG A 260 -20.98 1.31 -0.52
CA ARG A 260 -20.06 0.30 -1.08
C ARG A 260 -20.81 -0.69 -1.95
N LYS A 261 -20.47 -0.75 -3.24
CA LYS A 261 -20.95 -1.78 -4.17
C LYS A 261 -19.79 -2.66 -4.62
N TYR A 262 -19.93 -3.98 -4.46
CA TYR A 262 -18.97 -4.94 -5.02
C TYR A 262 -19.25 -5.10 -6.51
N THR A 263 -18.21 -4.98 -7.33
CA THR A 263 -18.31 -5.14 -8.78
C THR A 263 -17.10 -5.87 -9.29
N GLU A 264 -17.27 -6.57 -10.41
CA GLU A 264 -16.13 -6.99 -11.20
C GLU A 264 -15.41 -5.78 -11.78
N ARG A 265 -14.16 -6.00 -12.15
CA ARG A 265 -13.33 -4.97 -12.73
C ARG A 265 -13.52 -4.99 -14.23
N VAL A 266 -13.95 -3.87 -14.79
CA VAL A 266 -14.09 -3.73 -16.24
C VAL A 266 -12.71 -3.86 -16.87
N PRO A 267 -12.50 -4.74 -17.86
CA PRO A 267 -11.22 -4.82 -18.57
C PRO A 267 -10.82 -3.46 -19.18
N LEU A 268 -9.52 -3.20 -19.26
CA LEU A 268 -9.04 -2.02 -19.97
C LEU A 268 -9.26 -2.17 -21.48
N ASP A 269 -9.46 -1.04 -22.15
CA ASP A 269 -9.40 -0.98 -23.61
C ASP A 269 -8.08 -1.62 -24.10
N PRO A 270 -8.12 -2.55 -25.09
CA PRO A 270 -6.94 -3.29 -25.53
C PRO A 270 -5.77 -2.40 -25.97
N SER A 271 -6.05 -1.28 -26.65
CA SER A 271 -5.00 -0.36 -27.09
C SER A 271 -4.28 0.29 -25.91
N PHE A 272 -5.05 0.71 -24.90
CA PHE A 272 -4.49 1.30 -23.68
C PHE A 272 -3.79 0.26 -22.80
N ARG A 273 -4.30 -0.98 -22.74
CA ARG A 273 -3.63 -2.09 -22.05
C ARG A 273 -2.24 -2.32 -22.65
N LYS A 274 -2.14 -2.37 -23.98
CA LYS A 274 -0.88 -2.51 -24.70
C LYS A 274 0.07 -1.34 -24.42
N GLU A 275 -0.44 -0.10 -24.44
CA GLU A 275 0.34 1.10 -24.08
C GLU A 275 1.01 0.95 -22.70
N LEU A 276 0.26 0.48 -21.69
CA LEU A 276 0.82 0.26 -20.35
C LEU A 276 1.85 -0.89 -20.32
N ILE A 277 1.61 -1.98 -21.04
CA ILE A 277 2.56 -3.10 -21.12
C ILE A 277 3.89 -2.67 -21.72
N ASP A 278 3.81 -1.89 -22.80
CA ASP A 278 4.97 -1.33 -23.48
C ASP A 278 5.69 -0.33 -22.57
N TYR A 279 4.96 0.55 -21.89
CA TYR A 279 5.53 1.51 -20.94
C TYR A 279 6.31 0.84 -19.80
N PHE A 280 5.80 -0.26 -19.24
CA PHE A 280 6.43 -0.97 -18.13
C PHE A 280 7.34 -2.14 -18.55
N ARG A 281 7.69 -2.25 -19.84
CA ARG A 281 8.54 -3.34 -20.35
C ARG A 281 9.86 -3.46 -19.60
N ASP A 282 10.65 -2.39 -19.57
CA ASP A 282 11.96 -2.39 -18.93
C ASP A 282 11.88 -2.66 -17.42
N ASP A 283 10.84 -2.15 -16.76
CA ASP A 283 10.62 -2.36 -15.32
C ASP A 283 10.19 -3.81 -15.02
N ARG A 284 9.40 -4.43 -15.91
CA ARG A 284 9.04 -5.86 -15.84
C ARG A 284 10.26 -6.75 -16.06
N GLU A 285 11.10 -6.45 -17.04
CA GLU A 285 12.35 -7.20 -17.29
C GLU A 285 13.33 -7.07 -16.12
N LYS A 286 13.47 -5.85 -15.57
CA LYS A 286 14.22 -5.62 -14.33
C LYS A 286 13.67 -6.46 -13.19
N LEU A 287 12.36 -6.44 -12.98
CA LEU A 287 11.70 -7.21 -11.94
C LEU A 287 11.95 -8.71 -12.10
N SER A 288 11.76 -9.25 -13.30
CA SER A 288 12.02 -10.66 -13.65
C SER A 288 13.43 -11.10 -13.25
N ARG A 289 14.45 -10.31 -13.61
CA ARG A 289 15.85 -10.57 -13.20
C ARG A 289 16.04 -10.49 -11.69
N LEU A 290 15.47 -9.49 -11.02
CA LEU A 290 15.63 -9.29 -9.58
C LEU A 290 15.07 -10.46 -8.76
N ILE A 291 13.95 -11.05 -9.19
CA ILE A 291 13.30 -12.16 -8.49
C ILE A 291 13.65 -13.55 -9.06
N ASN A 292 14.48 -13.60 -10.10
CA ASN A 292 14.85 -14.81 -10.84
C ASN A 292 13.62 -15.65 -11.27
N ARG A 293 12.66 -15.00 -11.93
CA ARG A 293 11.43 -15.65 -12.41
C ARG A 293 10.93 -14.99 -13.68
N ASP A 294 10.54 -15.81 -14.65
CA ASP A 294 9.90 -15.33 -15.87
C ASP A 294 8.54 -14.68 -15.58
N LEU A 295 8.34 -13.50 -16.16
CA LEU A 295 7.13 -12.67 -16.04
C LEU A 295 6.53 -12.34 -17.41
N THR A 296 6.95 -13.01 -18.49
CA THR A 296 6.41 -12.78 -19.85
C THR A 296 4.90 -12.98 -19.93
N HIS A 297 4.33 -13.89 -19.14
CA HIS A 297 2.87 -14.11 -19.06
C HIS A 297 2.08 -12.88 -18.61
N TRP A 298 2.73 -11.86 -18.05
CA TRP A 298 2.09 -10.59 -17.68
C TRP A 298 1.73 -9.70 -18.88
N GLU A 299 2.20 -10.05 -20.08
CA GLU A 299 1.86 -9.39 -21.33
C GLU A 299 0.45 -9.76 -21.82
N ASN A 300 -0.07 -10.91 -21.38
CA ASN A 300 -1.39 -11.43 -21.77
C ASN A 300 -2.54 -10.78 -21.01
#